data_AF-A0AA36M530-F1
#
_entry.id   AF-A0AA36M530-F1
#
_cell.length_a   1.000
_cell.length_b   1.000
_cell.length_c   1.000
_cell.angle_alpha   90.00
_cell.angle_beta   90.00
_cell.angle_gamma   90.00
#
_symmetry.space_group_name_H-M   'P 1'
#
loop_
_entity.id
_entity.type
_entity.pdbx_description
1 polymer ?
#
loop_
_entity_poly.entity_id
_entity_poly.type
_entity_poly.pdbx_seq_one_letter_code
_entity_poly.pdbx_strand_id
1 'polypeptide(L)'
;MALHLNACFAPFLFIAEISCLVLKYPYLPVTYKVILVAVLFVHILVEIVRLFLGIIGNLGEKIPAMSGFWTLTLILQLPVQLFLLFNWAVAPVPLETIMLGIHGVFLLIEIVTGFVAMRAMAAQQIKLFKAMIEESGG
;
A
#
# COMPACT_ATOMS: atom_id res chain seq x y z
N MET A 1 -5.20 6.38 11.44
CA MET A 1 -6.07 7.30 10.66
C MET A 1 -5.70 7.36 9.18
N ALA A 2 -4.42 7.59 8.81
CA ALA A 2 -4.01 7.61 7.39
C ALA A 2 -4.44 6.35 6.62
N LEU A 3 -4.24 5.16 7.19
CA LEU A 3 -4.66 3.88 6.60
C LEU A 3 -6.15 3.80 6.26
N HIS A 4 -7.03 4.30 7.14
CA HIS A 4 -8.48 4.26 6.90
C HIS A 4 -8.91 5.28 5.85
N LEU A 5 -8.27 6.45 5.81
CA LEU A 5 -8.47 7.43 4.74
C LEU A 5 -8.02 6.86 3.40
N ASN A 6 -6.88 6.17 3.37
CA ASN A 6 -6.39 5.50 2.18
C ASN A 6 -7.35 4.40 1.70
N ALA A 7 -7.90 3.60 2.63
CA ALA A 7 -8.91 2.60 2.30
C ALA A 7 -10.19 3.21 1.68
N CYS A 8 -10.59 4.41 2.13
CA CYS A 8 -11.72 5.14 1.55
C CYS A 8 -11.36 5.76 0.18
N PHE A 9 -10.10 6.17 0.00
CA PHE A 9 -9.58 6.73 -1.25
C PHE A 9 -9.36 5.68 -2.34
N ALA A 10 -8.95 4.47 -1.97
CA ALA A 10 -8.63 3.36 -2.88
C ALA A 10 -9.67 3.08 -3.99
N PRO A 11 -11.00 3.01 -3.73
CA PRO A 11 -11.97 2.82 -4.81
C PRO A 11 -11.96 3.95 -5.85
N PHE A 12 -11.76 5.20 -5.41
CA PHE A 12 -11.65 6.34 -6.31
C PHE A 12 -10.36 6.28 -7.13
N LEU A 13 -9.25 5.89 -6.51
CA LEU A 13 -7.98 5.64 -7.19
C LEU A 13 -8.16 4.59 -8.30
N PHE A 14 -8.76 3.43 -7.99
CA PHE A 14 -8.94 2.35 -8.96
C PHE A 14 -9.80 2.77 -10.14
N ILE A 15 -10.90 3.48 -9.90
CA ILE A 15 -11.77 3.99 -10.98
C ILE A 15 -10.99 4.99 -11.84
N ALA A 16 -10.21 5.88 -11.24
CA ALA A 16 -9.41 6.86 -11.98
C ALA A 16 -8.33 6.19 -12.84
N GLU A 17 -7.60 5.22 -12.32
CA GLU A 17 -6.56 4.48 -13.04
C GLU A 17 -7.14 3.70 -14.23
N ILE A 18 -8.25 2.98 -14.02
CA ILE A 18 -8.94 2.25 -15.09
C ILE A 18 -9.44 3.22 -16.16
N SER A 19 -10.04 4.35 -15.75
CA SER A 19 -10.54 5.36 -16.69
C SER A 19 -9.41 5.96 -17.51
N CYS A 20 -8.28 6.31 -16.87
CA CYS A 20 -7.10 6.83 -17.54
C CYS A 20 -6.49 5.81 -18.50
N LEU A 21 -6.43 4.53 -18.11
CA LEU A 21 -5.98 3.45 -18.98
C LEU A 21 -6.82 3.37 -20.25
N VAL A 22 -8.16 3.35 -20.13
CA VAL A 22 -9.07 3.28 -21.29
C VAL A 22 -8.87 4.46 -22.24
N LEU A 23 -8.66 5.67 -21.71
CA LEU A 23 -8.44 6.87 -22.51
C LEU A 23 -7.13 6.83 -23.30
N LYS A 24 -6.03 6.37 -22.69
CA LYS A 24 -4.72 6.30 -23.36
C LYS A 24 -4.52 5.03 -24.17
N TYR A 25 -5.27 3.96 -23.90
CA TYR A 25 -5.08 2.64 -24.52
C TYR A 25 -4.93 2.67 -26.05
N PRO A 26 -5.73 3.41 -26.84
CA PRO A 26 -5.60 3.40 -28.31
C PRO A 26 -4.25 3.93 -28.80
N TYR A 27 -3.66 4.88 -28.08
CA TYR A 27 -2.46 5.62 -28.48
C TYR A 27 -1.16 4.91 -28.07
N LEU A 28 -1.25 3.84 -27.28
CA LEU A 28 -0.08 3.15 -26.77
C LEU A 28 0.46 2.06 -27.72
N PRO A 29 1.79 1.88 -27.78
CA PRO A 29 2.41 0.73 -28.42
C PRO A 29 1.95 -0.59 -27.79
N VAL A 30 1.94 -1.67 -28.57
CA VAL A 30 1.48 -3.01 -28.13
C VAL A 30 2.20 -3.48 -26.87
N THR A 31 3.52 -3.28 -26.78
CA THR A 31 4.33 -3.66 -25.61
C THR A 31 3.83 -2.97 -24.33
N TYR A 32 3.57 -1.66 -24.40
CA TYR A 32 3.11 -0.89 -23.23
C TYR A 32 1.67 -1.20 -22.84
N LYS A 33 0.81 -1.56 -23.80
CA LYS A 33 -0.55 -2.05 -23.51
C LYS A 33 -0.51 -3.26 -22.58
N VAL A 34 0.30 -4.26 -22.93
CA VAL A 34 0.42 -5.50 -22.14
C VAL A 34 1.03 -5.21 -20.77
N ILE A 35 2.11 -4.42 -20.72
CA ILE A 35 2.79 -4.07 -19.47
C ILE A 35 1.85 -3.31 -18.53
N LEU A 36 1.14 -2.29 -19.03
CA LEU A 36 0.26 -1.48 -18.18
C LEU A 36 -0.90 -2.26 -17.61
N VAL A 37 -1.55 -3.11 -18.41
CA VAL A 37 -2.66 -3.95 -17.92
C VAL A 37 -2.16 -4.86 -16.80
N ALA A 38 -0.99 -5.48 -16.98
CA ALA A 38 -0.38 -6.32 -15.95
C ALA A 38 0.00 -5.53 -14.69
N VAL A 39 0.66 -4.38 -14.85
CA VAL A 39 1.10 -3.54 -13.73
C VAL A 39 -0.09 -2.99 -12.95
N LEU A 40 -1.14 -2.49 -13.62
CA LEU A 40 -2.34 -2.00 -12.96
C LEU A 40 -3.12 -3.11 -12.26
N PHE A 41 -3.17 -4.31 -12.83
CA PHE A 41 -3.75 -5.47 -12.16
C PHE A 41 -2.99 -5.79 -10.86
N VAL A 42 -1.67 -5.86 -10.92
CA VAL A 42 -0.82 -6.08 -9.74
C VAL A 42 -0.99 -4.94 -8.73
N HIS A 43 -1.03 -3.69 -9.18
CA HIS A 43 -1.24 -2.51 -8.32
C HIS A 43 -2.53 -2.62 -7.51
N ILE A 44 -3.66 -2.91 -8.16
CA ILE A 44 -4.96 -3.03 -7.50
C ILE A 44 -4.97 -4.21 -6.53
N LEU A 45 -4.47 -5.38 -6.96
CA LEU A 45 -4.43 -6.58 -6.13
C LEU A 45 -3.58 -6.36 -4.87
N VAL A 46 -2.36 -5.83 -5.04
CA VAL A 46 -1.44 -5.56 -3.93
C VAL A 46 -2.04 -4.52 -2.99
N GLU A 47 -2.64 -3.45 -3.52
CA GLU A 47 -3.24 -2.41 -2.69
C GLU A 47 -4.39 -2.95 -1.81
N ILE A 48 -5.25 -3.82 -2.37
CA ILE A 48 -6.33 -4.47 -1.61
C ILE A 48 -5.76 -5.34 -0.48
N VAL A 49 -4.80 -6.21 -0.79
CA VAL A 49 -4.19 -7.11 0.21
C VAL A 49 -3.44 -6.31 1.27
N ARG A 50 -2.72 -5.26 0.86
CA ARG A 50 -1.99 -4.35 1.73
C ARG A 50 -2.94 -3.69 2.72
N LEU A 51 -3.99 -3.01 2.25
CA LEU A 51 -4.97 -2.35 3.12
C LEU A 51 -5.65 -3.34 4.08
N PHE A 52 -5.99 -4.54 3.60
CA PHE A 52 -6.57 -5.60 4.44
C PHE A 52 -5.64 -6.00 5.59
N LEU A 53 -4.36 -6.28 5.28
CA LEU A 53 -3.36 -6.61 6.30
C LEU A 53 -3.11 -5.45 7.26
N GLY A 54 -3.10 -4.21 6.76
CA GLY A 54 -2.95 -3.02 7.59
C GLY A 54 -4.08 -2.89 8.60
N ILE A 55 -5.34 -3.08 8.17
CA ILE A 55 -6.52 -2.95 9.04
C ILE A 55 -6.51 -4.05 10.11
N ILE A 56 -6.27 -5.30 9.71
CA ILE A 56 -6.22 -6.43 10.65
C ILE A 56 -5.03 -6.33 11.60
N GLY A 57 -3.86 -5.96 11.09
CA GLY A 57 -2.64 -5.79 11.88
C GLY A 57 -2.79 -4.67 12.91
N ASN A 58 -3.41 -3.56 12.53
CA ASN A 58 -3.64 -2.43 13.41
C ASN A 58 -4.71 -2.72 14.48
N LEU A 59 -5.86 -3.29 14.11
CA LEU A 59 -6.94 -3.58 15.06
C LEU A 59 -6.64 -4.76 15.99
N GLY A 60 -5.97 -5.79 15.47
CA GLY A 60 -5.63 -6.99 16.23
C GLY A 60 -4.29 -6.94 16.93
N GLU A 61 -3.56 -5.82 16.85
CA GLU A 61 -2.15 -5.68 17.28
C GLU A 61 -1.25 -6.84 16.80
N LYS A 62 -1.57 -7.39 15.62
CA LYS A 62 -0.89 -8.57 15.08
C LYS A 62 0.36 -8.13 14.32
N ILE A 63 1.50 -8.25 14.99
CA ILE A 63 2.82 -7.94 14.42
C ILE A 63 3.05 -8.61 13.04
N PRO A 64 2.69 -9.90 12.82
CA PRO A 64 2.91 -10.53 11.52
C PRO A 64 2.11 -9.89 10.38
N ALA A 65 0.85 -9.50 10.64
CA ALA A 65 0.01 -8.84 9.63
C ALA A 65 0.52 -7.42 9.34
N MET A 66 0.94 -6.69 10.38
CA MET A 66 1.50 -5.35 10.22
C MET A 66 2.85 -5.36 9.46
N SER A 67 3.66 -6.39 9.69
CA SER A 67 4.89 -6.64 8.92
C SER A 67 4.58 -6.93 7.45
N GLY A 68 3.55 -7.73 7.17
CA GLY A 68 3.08 -7.97 5.81
C GLY A 68 2.63 -6.68 5.10
N PHE A 69 1.82 -5.86 5.76
CA PHE A 69 1.43 -4.53 5.27
C PHE A 69 2.64 -3.65 4.92
N TRP A 70 3.61 -3.57 5.83
CA TRP A 70 4.79 -2.73 5.65
C TRP A 70 5.71 -3.27 4.53
N THR A 71 5.86 -4.58 4.45
CA THR A 71 6.65 -5.26 3.40
C THR A 71 6.02 -5.05 2.02
N LEU A 72 4.70 -5.24 1.88
CA LEU A 72 4.00 -4.99 0.63
C LEU A 72 4.10 -3.54 0.20
N THR A 73 4.03 -2.61 1.15
CA THR A 73 4.19 -1.18 0.90
C THR A 73 5.56 -0.86 0.28
N LEU A 74 6.65 -1.38 0.85
CA LEU A 74 8.00 -1.08 0.37
C LEU A 74 8.41 -1.87 -0.87
N ILE A 75 8.10 -3.17 -0.91
CA ILE A 75 8.66 -4.09 -1.91
C ILE A 75 7.82 -4.12 -3.18
N LEU A 76 6.49 -4.07 -3.06
CA LEU A 76 5.60 -4.19 -4.22
C LEU A 76 4.96 -2.86 -4.58
N GLN A 77 4.37 -2.16 -3.61
CA GLN A 77 3.57 -0.98 -3.89
C GLN A 77 4.45 0.20 -4.32
N LEU A 78 5.56 0.48 -3.63
CA LEU A 78 6.47 1.56 -3.99
C LEU A 78 7.06 1.42 -5.41
N PRO A 79 7.66 0.28 -5.82
CA PRO A 79 8.22 0.17 -7.17
C PRO A 79 7.17 0.32 -8.27
N VAL A 80 5.97 -0.24 -8.06
CA VAL A 80 4.85 -0.08 -8.99
C VAL A 80 4.41 1.38 -9.07
N GLN A 81 4.31 2.07 -7.93
CA GLN A 81 3.98 3.48 -7.86
C GLN A 81 4.98 4.36 -8.61
N LEU A 82 6.27 4.11 -8.41
CA LEU A 82 7.36 4.82 -9.07
C LEU A 82 7.33 4.55 -10.58
N PHE A 83 7.08 3.31 -11.00
CA PHE A 83 6.96 2.96 -12.41
C PHE A 83 5.81 3.72 -13.09
N LEU A 84 4.64 3.78 -12.47
CA LEU A 84 3.48 4.47 -13.04
C LEU A 84 3.67 6.00 -13.08
N LEU A 85 4.32 6.59 -12.07
CA LEU A 85 4.55 8.04 -12.01
C LEU A 85 5.69 8.54 -12.90
N PHE A 86 6.82 7.83 -12.95
CA PHE A 86 8.05 8.34 -13.55
C PHE A 86 8.36 7.79 -14.94
N ASN A 87 7.61 6.77 -15.41
CA ASN A 87 7.82 6.23 -16.74
C ASN A 87 7.08 7.05 -17.80
N TRP A 88 7.79 7.99 -18.43
CA TRP A 88 7.25 8.83 -19.50
C TRP A 88 6.70 8.06 -20.69
N ALA A 89 7.18 6.85 -20.95
CA ALA A 89 6.71 6.03 -22.08
C ALA A 89 5.31 5.43 -21.85
N VAL A 90 4.83 5.45 -20.60
CA VAL A 90 3.46 5.11 -20.22
C VAL A 90 2.48 6.26 -20.53
N ALA A 91 3.00 7.43 -20.94
CA ALA A 91 2.24 8.65 -21.22
C ALA A 91 1.26 8.98 -20.08
N PRO A 92 1.77 9.25 -18.86
CA PRO A 92 0.92 9.48 -17.71
C PRO A 92 -0.01 10.69 -17.93
N VAL A 93 -1.30 10.48 -17.68
CA VAL A 93 -2.31 11.53 -17.83
C VAL A 93 -2.29 12.43 -16.58
N PRO A 94 -2.62 13.73 -16.66
CA PRO A 94 -2.61 14.60 -15.48
C PRO A 94 -3.45 14.08 -14.31
N LEU A 95 -4.61 13.47 -14.60
CA LEU A 95 -5.48 12.88 -13.58
C LEU A 95 -4.82 11.70 -12.84
N GLU A 96 -4.26 10.75 -13.59
CA GLU A 96 -3.47 9.62 -13.07
C GLU A 96 -2.31 10.12 -12.20
N THR A 97 -1.58 11.13 -12.67
CA THR A 97 -0.45 11.71 -11.94
C THR A 97 -0.87 12.30 -10.59
N ILE A 98 -2.01 13.01 -10.53
CA ILE A 98 -2.53 13.58 -9.29
C ILE A 98 -2.98 12.48 -8.34
N MET A 99 -3.74 11.49 -8.82
CA MET A 99 -4.26 10.40 -8.00
C MET A 99 -3.14 9.53 -7.43
N LEU A 100 -2.16 9.16 -8.27
CA LEU A 100 -0.95 8.45 -7.84
C LEU A 100 -0.06 9.33 -6.95
N GLY A 101 -0.03 10.65 -7.16
CA GLY A 101 0.68 11.57 -6.27
C GLY A 101 0.09 11.56 -4.85
N ILE A 102 -1.24 11.66 -4.74
CA ILE A 102 -1.96 11.56 -3.46
C ILE A 102 -1.72 10.20 -2.80
N HIS A 103 -1.82 9.11 -3.56
CA HIS A 103 -1.52 7.76 -3.07
C HIS A 103 -0.07 7.65 -2.57
N GLY A 104 0.87 8.26 -3.29
CA GLY A 104 2.28 8.35 -2.90
C GLY A 104 2.48 9.02 -1.53
N VAL A 105 1.74 10.11 -1.26
CA VAL A 105 1.78 10.76 0.06
C VAL A 105 1.25 9.84 1.16
N PHE A 106 0.14 9.12 0.92
CA PHE A 106 -0.36 8.14 1.87
C PHE A 106 0.68 7.05 2.15
N LEU A 107 1.31 6.49 1.10
CA LEU A 107 2.35 5.48 1.22
C LEU A 107 3.52 5.96 2.09
N LEU A 108 4.00 7.19 1.88
CA LEU A 108 5.09 7.76 2.69
C LEU A 108 4.72 7.89 4.17
N ILE A 109 3.51 8.38 4.47
CA ILE A 109 3.01 8.47 5.84
C ILE A 109 2.88 7.06 6.47
N GLU A 110 2.37 6.10 5.70
CA GLU A 110 2.16 4.72 6.12
C GLU A 110 3.47 3.95 6.37
N ILE A 111 4.54 4.26 5.65
CA ILE A 111 5.88 3.68 5.90
C ILE A 111 6.39 4.10 7.28
N VAL A 112 6.29 5.40 7.60
CA VAL A 112 6.76 5.94 8.88
C VAL A 112 5.88 5.45 10.02
N THR A 113 4.57 5.62 9.89
CA THR A 113 3.61 5.23 10.93
C THR A 113 3.56 3.72 11.11
N GLY A 114 3.67 2.94 10.04
CA GLY A 114 3.72 1.49 10.09
C GLY A 114 4.97 0.97 10.81
N PHE A 115 6.13 1.58 10.57
CA PHE A 115 7.35 1.24 11.30
C PHE A 115 7.24 1.55 12.80
N VAL A 116 6.73 2.73 13.15
CA VAL A 116 6.51 3.12 14.55
C VAL A 116 5.52 2.18 15.23
N ALA A 117 4.40 1.85 14.58
CA ALA A 117 3.39 0.93 15.10
C ALA A 117 3.97 -0.47 15.35
N MET A 118 4.75 -1.02 14.42
CA MET A 118 5.42 -2.31 14.62
C MET A 118 6.35 -2.31 15.83
N ARG A 119 7.15 -1.24 16.02
CA ARG A 119 8.02 -1.12 17.19
C ARG A 119 7.24 -1.04 18.50
N ALA A 120 6.14 -0.29 18.51
CA ALA A 120 5.28 -0.17 19.68
C ALA A 120 4.62 -1.52 20.04
N MET A 121 4.08 -2.23 19.05
CA MET A 121 3.49 -3.56 19.24
C MET A 121 4.52 -4.57 19.75
N ALA A 122 5.74 -4.58 19.20
CA ALA A 122 6.81 -5.46 19.68
C ALA A 122 7.17 -5.18 21.15
N ALA A 123 7.27 -3.90 21.55
CA ALA A 123 7.53 -3.54 22.93
C ALA A 123 6.38 -3.96 23.88
N GLN A 124 5.13 -3.88 23.43
CA GLN A 124 3.96 -4.30 24.19
C GLN A 124 3.93 -5.82 24.40
N GLN A 125 4.21 -6.61 23.36
CA GLN A 125 4.31 -8.07 23.46
C GLN A 125 5.40 -8.51 24.44
N ILE A 126 6.55 -7.83 24.45
CA ILE A 126 7.63 -8.12 25.41
C ILE A 126 7.20 -7.82 26.85
N LYS A 127 6.47 -6.72 27.09
CA LYS A 127 5.95 -6.37 28.42
C LYS A 127 4.94 -7.42 28.91
N LEU A 128 4.00 -7.83 28.06
CA LEU A 128 3.03 -8.87 28.38
C LEU A 128 3.72 -10.20 28.70
N PHE A 129 4.72 -10.58 27.91
CA PHE A 129 5.49 -11.80 28.16
C PHE A 129 6.22 -11.78 29.50
N LYS A 130 6.83 -10.65 29.87
CA LYS A 130 7.49 -10.50 31.18
C LYS A 130 6.51 -10.62 32.35
N ALA A 131 5.34 -9.97 32.25
CA ALA A 131 4.31 -10.06 33.28
C ALA A 131 3.82 -11.51 33.49
N MET A 132 3.62 -12.27 32.41
CA MET A 132 3.24 -13.69 32.49
C MET A 132 4.32 -14.56 33.16
N ILE A 133 5.60 -14.24 33.00
CA ILE A 133 6.69 -14.96 33.68
C ILE A 133 6.69 -14.64 35.18
N GLU A 134 6.49 -13.37 35.55
CA GLU A 134 6.45 -12.95 36.95
C GLU A 134 5.27 -13.59 37.71
N GLU A 135 4.10 -13.74 37.07
CA GLU A 135 2.93 -14.41 37.67
C GLU A 135 3.06 -15.93 37.78
N SER A 136 3.88 -16.57 36.94
CA SER A 136 4.06 -18.05 36.96
C SER A 136 5.24 -18.52 37.81
N GLY A 137 6.14 -17.60 38.19
CA GLY A 137 7.31 -17.87 39.02
C GLY A 137 7.14 -17.55 40.51
N GLY A 138 6.00 -16.99 40.93
CA GLY A 138 5.62 -16.73 42.32
C GLY A 138 4.61 -17.74 42.84
#